data_AF-A0A916VUU9-F1
#
_entry.id   AF-A0A916VUU9-F1
#
_cell.length_a   1.000
_cell.length_b   1.000
_cell.length_c   1.000
_cell.angle_alpha   90.00
_cell.angle_beta   90.00
_cell.angle_gamma   90.00
#
_symmetry.space_group_name_H-M   'P 1'
#
loop_
_entity.id
_entity.type
_entity.pdbx_description
1 polymer ?
#
loop_
_entity_poly.entity_id
_entity_poly.type
_entity_poly.pdbx_seq_one_letter_code
_entity_poly.pdbx_strand_id
1 'polypeptide(L)'
;MLKNHGVASAIADCGFYEFKRQLTYKCEWYGSELVIADRFYPSSQICSNCGHKQKMPLHLRTYECSECGFETDRDFNAAVNLKNYVNQ
;
A
#
# COMPACT_ATOMS: atom_id res chain seq x y z
N MET A 1 -8.65 7.55 -7.38
CA MET A 1 -9.22 6.30 -6.85
C MET A 1 -10.69 6.10 -7.26
N LEU A 2 -11.45 7.15 -7.59
CA LEU A 2 -12.88 7.04 -7.96
C LEU A 2 -13.18 6.71 -9.43
N LYS A 3 -12.16 6.39 -10.24
CA LYS A 3 -12.34 6.12 -11.69
C LYS A 3 -13.02 4.77 -11.98
N ASN A 4 -12.90 3.80 -11.07
CA ASN A 4 -13.54 2.51 -11.23
C ASN A 4 -14.91 2.54 -10.55
N HIS A 5 -15.97 2.67 -11.35
CA HIS A 5 -17.35 2.77 -10.87
C HIS A 5 -17.80 1.57 -10.02
N GLY A 6 -17.21 0.39 -10.22
CA GLY A 6 -17.55 -0.81 -9.43
C GLY A 6 -17.05 -0.78 -7.98
N VAL A 7 -16.06 0.06 -7.66
CA VAL A 7 -15.50 0.20 -6.30
C VAL A 7 -15.52 1.64 -5.78
N ALA A 8 -16.00 2.59 -6.59
CA ALA A 8 -15.98 4.02 -6.25
C ALA A 8 -16.77 4.34 -4.98
N SER A 9 -17.96 3.75 -4.79
CA SER A 9 -18.77 3.94 -3.58
C SER A 9 -18.01 3.45 -2.35
N ALA A 10 -17.54 2.20 -2.36
CA ALA A 10 -16.79 1.62 -1.25
C ALA A 10 -15.55 2.45 -0.89
N ILE A 11 -14.83 2.98 -1.90
CA ILE A 11 -13.67 3.86 -1.68
C ILE A 11 -14.08 5.20 -1.05
N ALA A 12 -15.22 5.77 -1.45
CA ALA A 12 -15.73 7.02 -0.88
C ALA A 12 -16.15 6.83 0.58
N ASP A 13 -16.80 5.70 0.89
CA ASP A 13 -17.28 5.35 2.22
C ASP A 13 -16.12 5.14 3.22
N CYS A 14 -14.92 4.79 2.76
CA CYS A 14 -13.74 4.61 3.61
C CYS A 14 -13.18 5.90 4.24
N GLY A 15 -13.50 7.10 3.72
CA GLY A 15 -13.08 8.35 4.36
C GLY A 15 -11.56 8.57 4.47
N PHE A 16 -10.77 8.14 3.48
CA PHE A 16 -9.30 8.18 3.53
C PHE A 16 -8.67 9.55 3.84
N TYR A 17 -9.35 10.65 3.45
CA TYR A 17 -8.89 12.00 3.81
C TYR A 17 -8.91 12.21 5.33
N GLU A 18 -10.01 11.82 5.98
CA GLU A 18 -10.17 11.96 7.42
C GLU A 18 -9.19 11.05 8.17
N PHE A 19 -9.00 9.82 7.69
CA PHE A 19 -7.98 8.91 8.22
C PHE A 19 -6.58 9.54 8.19
N LYS A 20 -6.17 10.10 7.05
CA LYS A 20 -4.90 10.82 6.92
C LYS A 20 -4.82 12.02 7.87
N ARG A 21 -5.86 12.85 7.92
CA ARG A 21 -5.92 14.03 8.80
C ARG A 21 -5.74 13.64 10.27
N GLN A 22 -6.39 12.55 10.70
CA GLN A 22 -6.27 12.05 12.07
C GLN A 22 -4.88 11.54 12.40
N LEU A 23 -4.25 10.80 11.48
CA LEU A 23 -2.87 10.35 11.66
C LEU A 23 -1.90 11.53 11.75
N THR A 24 -2.04 12.54 10.89
CA THR A 24 -1.15 13.71 10.89
C THR A 24 -1.15 14.41 12.26
N TYR A 25 -2.31 14.82 12.76
CA TYR A 25 -2.33 15.57 14.03
C TYR A 25 -1.93 14.70 15.23
N LYS A 26 -2.22 13.39 15.21
CA LYS A 26 -1.82 12.49 16.29
C LYS A 26 -0.31 12.26 16.30
N CYS A 27 0.30 12.06 15.14
CA CYS A 27 1.76 11.94 15.02
C CYS A 27 2.46 13.20 15.53
N GLU A 28 1.98 14.39 15.14
CA GLU A 28 2.47 15.67 15.66
C GLU A 28 2.33 15.77 17.19
N TRP A 29 1.19 15.37 17.74
CA TRP A 29 0.95 15.41 19.18
C TRP A 29 1.90 14.48 19.97
N TYR A 30 2.13 13.27 19.47
CA TYR A 30 3.00 12.30 20.16
C TYR A 30 4.49 12.44 19.82
N GLY A 31 4.87 13.36 18.93
CA GLY A 31 6.25 13.51 18.46
C GLY A 31 6.70 12.36 17.56
N SER A 32 5.76 11.65 16.92
CA SER A 32 6.04 10.58 15.96
C SER A 32 6.21 11.15 14.55
N GLU A 33 7.08 10.53 13.76
CA GLU A 33 7.20 10.85 12.33
C GLU A 33 6.10 10.16 11.51
N LEU A 34 5.45 10.91 10.61
CA LEU A 34 4.50 10.38 9.65
C LEU A 34 5.09 10.49 8.23
N VAL A 35 5.49 9.36 7.66
CA VAL A 35 5.93 9.27 6.27
C VAL A 35 4.76 8.89 5.37
N ILE A 36 4.55 9.66 4.30
CA ILE A 36 3.48 9.43 3.33
C ILE A 36 4.11 8.99 2.01
N ALA A 37 3.85 7.74 1.62
CA ALA A 37 4.29 7.22 0.33
C ALA A 37 3.63 7.96 -0.84
N ASP A 38 4.32 8.03 -1.97
CA ASP A 38 3.73 8.57 -3.20
C ASP A 38 2.42 7.87 -3.56
N ARG A 39 1.47 8.63 -4.12
CA ARG A 39 0.13 8.14 -4.49
C ARG A 39 0.17 6.93 -5.43
N PHE A 40 1.19 6.83 -6.27
CA PHE A 40 1.35 5.78 -7.27
C PHE A 40 2.49 4.82 -6.92
N TYR A 41 2.99 4.85 -5.69
CA TYR A 41 3.98 3.89 -5.22
C TYR A 41 3.42 2.45 -5.35
N PRO A 42 4.08 1.56 -6.11
CA PRO A 42 3.52 0.28 -6.49
C PRO A 42 3.76 -0.80 -5.41
N SER A 43 3.35 -0.54 -4.17
CA SER A 43 3.65 -1.39 -3.00
C SER A 43 3.16 -2.83 -3.13
N SER A 44 2.00 -3.06 -3.74
CA SER A 44 1.46 -4.42 -3.95
C SER A 44 2.02 -5.14 -5.18
N GLN A 45 2.78 -4.43 -6.02
CA GLN A 45 3.32 -4.93 -7.28
C GLN A 45 4.82 -5.25 -7.18
N ILE A 46 5.54 -4.54 -6.32
CA ILE A 46 6.95 -4.82 -5.99
C ILE A 46 7.04 -6.06 -5.11
N CYS A 47 7.98 -6.94 -5.38
CA CYS A 47 8.29 -8.07 -4.52
C CYS A 47 9.06 -7.56 -3.30
N SER A 48 8.54 -7.78 -2.10
CA SER A 48 9.21 -7.39 -0.86
C SER A 48 10.50 -8.17 -0.58
N ASN A 49 10.72 -9.29 -1.27
CA ASN A 49 11.92 -10.11 -1.16
C ASN A 49 13.04 -9.68 -2.14
N CYS A 50 12.72 -9.51 -3.43
CA CYS A 50 13.74 -9.25 -4.46
C CYS A 50 13.62 -7.89 -5.20
N GLY A 51 12.55 -7.12 -4.95
CA GLY A 51 12.32 -5.84 -5.62
C GLY A 51 11.70 -5.93 -7.02
N HIS A 52 11.50 -7.13 -7.59
CA HIS A 52 10.86 -7.31 -8.88
C HIS A 52 9.47 -6.67 -8.93
N LYS A 53 9.16 -5.91 -9.97
CA LYS A 53 7.83 -5.32 -10.17
C LYS A 53 7.03 -6.11 -11.18
N GLN A 54 5.87 -6.61 -10.76
CA GLN A 54 4.93 -7.35 -11.61
C GLN A 54 3.51 -6.81 -11.52
N LYS A 55 2.64 -7.20 -12.45
CA LYS A 55 1.21 -6.84 -12.38
C LYS A 55 0.54 -7.58 -11.24
N MET A 56 -0.28 -6.87 -10.47
CA MET A 56 -1.08 -7.44 -9.39
C MET A 56 -2.57 -7.05 -9.54
N PRO A 57 -3.36 -7.84 -10.28
CA PRO A 57 -4.81 -7.64 -10.41
C PRO A 57 -5.53 -7.66 -9.04
N LEU A 58 -6.59 -6.87 -8.91
CA LEU A 58 -7.32 -6.70 -7.64
C LEU A 58 -7.91 -8.00 -7.07
N HIS A 59 -8.26 -8.97 -7.92
CA HIS A 59 -8.84 -10.25 -7.51
C HIS A 59 -7.80 -11.24 -6.95
N LEU A 60 -6.50 -11.06 -7.24
CA LEU A 60 -5.45 -11.90 -6.69
C LEU A 60 -5.15 -11.47 -5.25
N ARG A 61 -5.25 -12.42 -4.31
CA ARG A 61 -5.02 -12.19 -2.87
C ARG A 61 -3.67 -12.73 -2.39
N THR A 62 -3.13 -13.74 -3.08
CA THR A 62 -1.77 -14.25 -2.87
C THR A 62 -0.82 -13.60 -3.87
N TYR A 63 0.28 -13.05 -3.38
CA TYR A 63 1.39 -12.55 -4.17
C TYR A 63 2.40 -13.69 -4.38
N GLU A 64 2.65 -14.04 -5.64
CA GLU A 64 3.67 -15.01 -6.04
C GLU A 64 4.64 -14.31 -6.99
N CYS A 65 5.91 -14.20 -6.60
CA CYS A 65 6.91 -13.48 -7.39
C CYS A 65 7.36 -14.30 -8.60
N SER A 66 7.20 -13.75 -9.81
CA SER A 66 7.64 -14.40 -11.05
C SER A 66 9.16 -14.47 -11.22
N GLU A 67 9.93 -13.74 -10.40
CA GLU A 67 11.40 -13.71 -10.48
C GLU A 67 12.07 -14.60 -9.42
N CYS A 68 11.63 -14.53 -8.16
CA CYS A 68 12.28 -15.27 -7.06
C CYS A 68 11.44 -16.37 -6.43
N GLY A 69 10.19 -16.58 -6.88
CA GLY A 69 9.29 -17.60 -6.34
C GLY A 69 8.75 -17.31 -4.93
N PHE A 70 9.00 -16.12 -4.39
CA PHE A 70 8.48 -15.72 -3.08
C PHE A 70 6.95 -15.66 -3.08
N GLU A 71 6.31 -16.33 -2.13
CA GLU A 71 4.86 -16.40 -1.98
C GLU A 71 4.42 -15.84 -0.61
N THR A 72 3.41 -14.97 -0.61
CA THR A 72 2.81 -14.43 0.62
C THR A 72 1.43 -13.83 0.35
N ASP A 73 0.67 -13.46 1.39
CA ASP A 73 -0.49 -12.57 1.22
C ASP A 73 -0.07 -11.23 0.58
N ARG A 74 -0.87 -10.74 -0.36
CA ARG A 74 -0.62 -9.51 -1.12
C ARG A 74 -0.56 -8.27 -0.24
N ASP A 75 -1.45 -8.18 0.75
CA ASP A 75 -1.52 -7.00 1.62
C ASP A 75 -0.33 -7.04 2.60
N PHE A 76 0.13 -8.22 3.02
CA PHE A 76 1.41 -8.38 3.74
C PHE A 76 2.61 -7.92 2.90
N ASN A 77 2.72 -8.37 1.64
CA ASN A 77 3.77 -7.90 0.73
C ASN A 77 3.77 -6.37 0.59
N ALA A 78 2.59 -5.77 0.42
CA ALA A 78 2.45 -4.32 0.33
C ALA A 78 2.87 -3.60 1.62
N ALA A 79 2.53 -4.15 2.79
CA ALA A 79 2.92 -3.59 4.08
C ALA A 79 4.44 -3.61 4.29
N VAL A 80 5.12 -4.69 3.91
CA VAL A 80 6.59 -4.77 3.97
C VAL A 80 7.23 -3.74 3.04
N ASN A 81 6.71 -3.56 1.83
CA ASN A 81 7.21 -2.53 0.91
C ASN A 81 7.00 -1.11 1.46
N LEU A 82 5.84 -0.81 2.06
CA LEU A 82 5.60 0.48 2.73
C LEU A 82 6.53 0.72 3.92
N LYS A 83 6.83 -0.33 4.70
CA LYS A 83 7.85 -0.26 5.77
C LYS A 83 9.23 0.08 5.19
N ASN A 84 9.61 -0.56 4.08
CA ASN A 84 10.90 -0.35 3.44
C ASN A 84 11.01 1.03 2.75
N TYR A 85 9.89 1.63 2.34
CA TYR A 85 9.84 2.96 1.72
C TYR A 85 10.48 4.07 2.58
N VAL A 86 10.41 3.94 3.92
CA VAL A 86 11.00 4.92 4.85
C VAL A 86 12.53 4.98 4.75
N ASN A 87 13.17 3.90 4.29
CA ASN A 87 14.63 3.79 4.23
C ASN A 87 15.18 3.99 2.80
N GLN A 88 14.38 4.51 1.86
CA GLN A 88 14.77 4.81 0.47
C GLN A 88 15.04 6.30 0.30
#